data_AF-A0A3L7X5E5-F1
#
_entry.id   AF-A0A3L7X5E5-F1
#
_cell.length_a   1.000
_cell.length_b   1.000
_cell.length_c   1.000
_cell.angle_alpha   90.00
_cell.angle_beta   90.00
_cell.angle_gamma   90.00
#
_symmetry.space_group_name_H-M   'P 1'
#
loop_
_entity.id
_entity.type
_entity.pdbx_description
1 polymer ?
#
loop_
_entity_poly.entity_id
_entity_poly.type
_entity_poly.pdbx_seq_one_letter_code
_entity_poly.pdbx_strand_id
1 'polypeptide(L)'
;MMDRTEGRCWVSYYVSGGRYADTSFRVLVDPAPTLGPFATYEEALETWRERARATIDYASVRYQIVWRDDAGAPPAPAAHASDAVA
;
A
#
# COMPACT_ATOMS: atom_id res chain seq x y z
N MET A 1 -16.20 33.70 -12.80
CA MET A 1 -16.26 32.76 -13.94
C MET A 1 -15.38 31.59 -13.55
N MET A 2 -16.02 30.45 -13.21
CA MET A 2 -15.49 29.08 -13.08
C MET A 2 -14.11 28.93 -12.39
N ASP A 3 -13.97 28.36 -11.19
CA ASP A 3 -14.48 27.05 -10.82
C ASP A 3 -14.31 26.84 -9.30
N ARG A 4 -15.42 26.68 -8.57
CA ARG A 4 -15.43 26.05 -7.25
C ARG A 4 -15.74 24.57 -7.48
N THR A 5 -14.86 23.80 -8.11
CA THR A 5 -14.92 22.35 -7.94
C THR A 5 -14.38 22.04 -6.55
N GLU A 6 -15.34 22.03 -5.65
CA GLU A 6 -15.38 21.20 -4.46
C GLU A 6 -14.26 20.16 -4.45
N GLY A 7 -13.29 20.38 -3.56
CA GLY A 7 -12.23 19.44 -3.28
C GLY A 7 -12.86 18.09 -2.94
N ARG A 8 -12.80 17.17 -3.89
CA ARG A 8 -12.99 15.76 -3.58
C ARG A 8 -11.77 15.33 -2.78
N CYS A 9 -11.91 15.36 -1.46
CA CYS A 9 -11.15 14.52 -0.54
C CYS A 9 -11.57 13.05 -0.76
N TRP A 10 -11.34 12.54 -1.97
CA TRP A 10 -11.59 11.15 -2.32
C TRP A 10 -10.40 10.32 -1.84
N VAL A 11 -10.63 9.59 -0.77
CA VAL A 11 -9.63 8.69 -0.21
C VAL A 11 -9.40 7.56 -1.21
N SER A 12 -8.20 7.51 -1.77
CA SER A 12 -7.75 6.43 -2.66
C SER A 12 -6.94 5.42 -1.86
N TYR A 13 -7.21 4.14 -2.10
CA TYR A 13 -6.50 3.04 -1.46
C TYR A 13 -5.45 2.47 -2.41
N TYR A 14 -4.30 2.11 -1.87
CA TYR A 14 -3.21 1.51 -2.61
C TYR A 14 -2.68 0.32 -1.82
N VAL A 15 -2.27 -0.73 -2.51
CA VAL A 15 -1.60 -1.88 -1.93
C VAL A 15 -0.13 -1.79 -2.31
N SER A 16 0.73 -1.62 -1.31
CA SER A 16 2.18 -1.58 -1.52
C SER A 16 2.85 -2.64 -0.65
N GLY A 17 4.01 -3.13 -1.05
CA GLY A 17 4.70 -4.17 -0.30
C GLY A 17 5.98 -4.60 -0.97
N GLY A 18 6.53 -5.71 -0.51
CA GLY A 18 7.71 -6.31 -1.11
C GLY A 18 8.38 -7.32 -0.21
N ARG A 19 9.51 -7.84 -0.70
CA ARG A 19 10.36 -8.77 0.03
C ARG A 19 11.38 -8.02 0.86
N TYR A 20 11.47 -8.39 2.12
CA TYR A 20 12.47 -7.92 3.05
C TYR A 20 13.64 -8.90 3.10
N ALA A 21 14.83 -8.41 3.49
CA ALA A 21 16.02 -9.24 3.65
C ALA A 21 15.80 -10.33 4.71
N ASP A 22 14.99 -10.01 5.72
CA ASP A 22 14.77 -10.81 6.91
C ASP A 22 13.38 -10.53 7.50
N THR A 23 12.88 -11.41 8.36
CA THR A 23 11.63 -11.25 9.12
C THR A 23 11.66 -10.09 10.11
N SER A 24 12.81 -9.44 10.29
CA SER A 24 12.93 -8.15 10.98
C SER A 24 12.26 -6.99 10.23
N PHE A 25 11.91 -7.17 8.94
CA PHE A 25 11.28 -6.14 8.09
C PHE A 25 12.03 -4.79 8.02
N ARG A 26 13.34 -4.77 8.29
CA ARG A 26 14.16 -3.55 8.33
C ARG A 26 14.74 -3.14 6.97
N VAL A 27 15.07 -4.12 6.13
CA VAL A 27 15.72 -3.90 4.84
C VAL A 27 14.82 -4.45 3.76
N LEU A 28 14.27 -3.56 2.92
CA LEU A 28 13.51 -3.96 1.74
C LEU A 28 14.50 -4.29 0.62
N VAL A 29 14.52 -5.56 0.20
CA VAL A 29 15.45 -6.04 -0.84
C VAL A 29 14.81 -6.04 -2.21
N ASP A 30 13.50 -6.26 -2.27
CA ASP A 30 12.74 -6.30 -3.52
C ASP A 30 11.40 -5.59 -3.32
N PRO A 31 11.28 -4.31 -3.72
CA PRO A 31 10.02 -3.59 -3.67
C PRO A 31 9.06 -4.15 -4.72
N ALA A 32 7.88 -4.59 -4.27
CA ALA A 32 6.82 -4.99 -5.19
C ALA A 32 6.13 -3.76 -5.80
N PRO A 33 5.57 -3.87 -7.02
CA PRO A 33 4.81 -2.80 -7.63
C PRO A 33 3.60 -2.44 -6.75
N THR A 34 3.37 -1.14 -6.58
CA THR A 34 2.19 -0.64 -5.87
C THR A 34 0.96 -0.80 -6.77
N LEU A 35 -0.08 -1.42 -6.24
CA LEU A 35 -1.35 -1.66 -6.92
C LEU A 35 -2.37 -0.61 -6.47
N GLY A 36 -3.05 0.03 -7.42
CA GLY A 36 -4.02 1.10 -7.17
C GLY A 36 -3.98 2.17 -8.26
N PRO A 37 -4.72 3.28 -8.14
CA PRO A 37 -5.62 3.64 -7.03
C PRO A 37 -6.93 2.87 -7.03
N PHE A 38 -7.32 2.34 -5.87
CA PHE A 38 -8.63 1.75 -5.63
C PHE A 38 -9.56 2.80 -5.02
N ALA A 39 -10.82 2.82 -5.46
CA ALA A 39 -11.83 3.74 -4.94
C ALA A 39 -12.38 3.30 -3.58
N THR A 40 -12.26 2.01 -3.25
CA THR A 40 -12.77 1.44 -2.00
C THR A 40 -11.70 0.59 -1.30
N TYR A 41 -11.81 0.52 0.03
CA TYR A 41 -10.95 -0.33 0.84
C TYR A 41 -11.14 -1.82 0.52
N GLU A 42 -12.36 -2.24 0.18
CA GLU A 42 -12.68 -3.64 -0.11
C GLU A 42 -11.95 -4.16 -1.35
N GLU A 43 -11.89 -3.37 -2.43
CA GLU A 43 -11.11 -3.74 -3.64
C GLU A 43 -9.61 -3.83 -3.35
N ALA A 44 -9.09 -2.89 -2.56
CA ALA A 44 -7.70 -2.94 -2.12
C ALA A 44 -7.43 -4.16 -1.21
N LEU A 45 -8.38 -4.50 -0.34
CA LEU A 45 -8.29 -5.64 0.58
C LEU A 45 -8.33 -6.97 -0.17
N GLU A 46 -9.18 -7.12 -1.18
CA GLU A 46 -9.24 -8.33 -2.01
C GLU A 46 -7.90 -8.54 -2.72
N THR A 47 -7.40 -7.50 -3.41
CA THR A 47 -6.09 -7.52 -4.07
C THR A 47 -4.97 -7.84 -3.10
N TRP A 48 -4.98 -7.22 -1.92
CA TRP A 48 -4.00 -7.50 -0.86
C TRP A 48 -4.09 -8.95 -0.37
N ARG A 49 -5.30 -9.49 -0.14
CA ARG A 49 -5.52 -10.88 0.30
C ARG A 49 -5.00 -11.87 -0.72
N GLU A 50 -5.27 -11.65 -2.01
CA GLU A 50 -4.77 -12.50 -3.08
C GLU A 50 -3.25 -12.52 -3.11
N ARG A 51 -2.61 -11.34 -3.03
CA ARG A 51 -1.14 -11.22 -3.00
C ARG A 51 -0.54 -11.84 -1.75
N ALA A 52 -1.09 -11.54 -0.57
CA ALA A 52 -0.63 -12.10 0.69
C ALA A 52 -0.75 -13.63 0.71
N ARG A 53 -1.82 -14.19 0.14
CA ARG A 53 -2.00 -15.64 0.02
C ARG A 53 -1.04 -16.26 -0.98
N ALA A 54 -0.78 -15.59 -2.11
CA ALA A 54 0.20 -16.04 -3.09
C ALA A 54 1.64 -16.00 -2.56
N THR A 55 1.92 -15.13 -1.58
CA THR A 55 3.24 -14.99 -0.96
C THR A 55 3.29 -15.55 0.46
N ILE A 56 2.31 -16.37 0.88
CA ILE A 56 2.22 -16.88 2.25
C ILE A 56 3.39 -17.79 2.61
N ASP A 57 3.95 -18.49 1.63
CA ASP A 57 5.14 -19.31 1.78
C ASP A 57 6.41 -18.49 2.05
N TYR A 58 6.38 -17.19 1.73
CA TYR A 58 7.51 -16.27 1.91
C TYR A 58 7.31 -15.44 3.18
N ALA A 59 7.83 -15.91 4.31
CA ALA A 59 7.80 -15.19 5.59
C ALA A 59 8.50 -13.81 5.56
N SER A 60 9.32 -13.56 4.54
CA SER A 60 10.01 -12.29 4.29
C SER A 60 9.20 -11.31 3.45
N VAL A 61 8.02 -11.68 2.95
CA VAL A 61 7.19 -10.81 2.10
C VAL A 61 6.04 -10.24 2.92
N ARG A 62 5.88 -8.91 2.88
CA ARG A 62 4.79 -8.22 3.56
C ARG A 62 4.17 -7.18 2.62
N TYR A 63 2.85 -7.23 2.50
CA TYR A 63 2.04 -6.23 1.82
C TYR A 63 1.22 -5.45 2.85
N GLN A 64 0.98 -4.17 2.57
CA GLN A 64 0.20 -3.25 3.39
C GLN A 64 -0.73 -2.42 2.51
N ILE A 65 -1.89 -2.06 3.06
CA ILE A 65 -2.86 -1.18 2.40
C ILE A 65 -2.63 0.23 2.95
N VAL A 66 -2.37 1.18 2.06
CA VAL A 66 -2.18 2.60 2.39
C VAL A 66 -3.31 3.40 1.77
N TRP A 67 -3.84 4.37 2.51
CA TRP A 67 -4.87 5.30 2.02
C TRP A 67 -4.30 6.71 1.89
N ARG A 68 -4.72 7.43 0.85
CA ARG A 68 -4.27 8.80 0.54
C ARG A 68 -5.48 9.65 0.22
N ASP A 69 -5.52 10.85 0.79
CA ASP A 69 -6.55 11.87 0.51
C ASP A 69 -6.27 12.64 -0.80
N ASP A 70 -5.05 12.53 -1.34
CA ASP A 70 -4.60 13.20 -2.57
C ASP A 70 -4.27 12.16 -3.66
N ALA A 71 -4.89 12.30 -4.83
CA ALA A 71 -4.69 11.44 -6.00
C ALA A 71 -3.46 11.84 -6.84
N GLY A 72 -2.43 12.41 -6.20
CA GLY A 72 -1.19 12.84 -6.83
C GLY A 72 -0.05 11.83 -6.66
N ALA A 73 0.20 11.06 -7.72
CA ALA A 73 1.31 10.13 -7.93
C ALA A 73 1.42 8.92 -6.95
N PRO A 74 1.73 7.72 -7.47
CA PRO A 74 1.86 6.54 -6.61
C PRO A 74 2.93 6.82 -5.55
N PRO A 75 2.63 6.63 -4.24
CA PRO A 75 3.66 6.66 -3.23
C PRO A 75 4.75 5.66 -3.65
N ALA A 76 6.00 6.11 -3.68
CA ALA A 76 7.13 5.18 -3.62
C ALA A 76 6.85 4.19 -2.48
N PRO A 77 7.10 2.88 -2.67
CA PRO A 77 6.73 1.85 -1.69
C PRO A 77 7.23 2.30 -0.33
N ALA A 78 6.29 2.64 0.56
CA ALA A 78 6.61 3.27 1.82
C ALA A 78 7.52 2.31 2.60
N ALA A 79 8.81 2.67 2.70
CA ALA A 79 9.71 2.07 3.66
C ALA A 79 9.01 2.15 5.02
N HIS A 80 8.85 1.00 5.68
CA HIS A 80 8.10 0.80 6.91
C HIS A 80 7.97 2.07 7.78
N ALA A 81 6.77 2.67 7.81
CA ALA A 81 6.35 3.45 8.96
C ALA A 81 6.11 2.43 10.07
N SER A 82 7.18 2.15 10.83
CA SER A 82 7.18 1.23 11.96
C SER A 82 6.19 1.75 13.00
N ASP A 83 4.98 1.19 13.05
CA ASP A 83 4.14 1.33 14.24
C ASP A 83 4.80 0.50 15.35
N ALA A 84 5.46 1.21 16.26
CA ALA A 84 6.05 0.64 17.45
C ALA A 84 4.93 0.17 18.38
N VAL A 85 4.59 -1.11 18.30
CA VAL A 85 3.85 -1.78 19.38
C VAL A 85 4.88 -2.30 20.39
N ALA A 86 4.81 -1.69 21.57
CA ALA A 86 5.71 -1.83 22.72
C ALA A 86 5.63 -3.19 23.41
#